data_AF-A0A1G6G6H5-F1
#
_entry.id   AF-A0A1G6G6H5-F1
#
_cell.length_a   1.000
_cell.length_b   1.000
_cell.length_c   1.000
_cell.angle_alpha   90.00
_cell.angle_beta   90.00
_cell.angle_gamma   90.00
#
_symmetry.space_group_name_H-M   'P 1'
#
loop_
_entity.id
_entity.type
_entity.pdbx_description
1 polymer ?
#
loop_
_entity_poly.entity_id
_entity_poly.type
_entity_poly.pdbx_seq_one_letter_code
_entity_poly.pdbx_strand_id
1 'polypeptide(L)'
;MILYNNLLAKTFLNKRKYYFMIFGCCFTRFKYLEVWKEMELRIHERQYIECLLLALLPALILSLFLSWWCMLFVLLNYHLLYWMERWFGHHSSFDWEALEHCGDTLYLRKRKSYAWMKWYGKKSLPPSEWDD
;
A
#
# COMPACT_ATOMS: atom_id res chain seq x y z
N MET A 1 4.89 -0.97 -9.96
CA MET A 1 6.23 -1.01 -10.58
C MET A 1 7.26 -0.74 -9.50
N ILE A 2 8.26 -1.61 -9.35
CA ILE A 2 9.30 -1.47 -8.31
C ILE A 2 10.56 -0.90 -8.94
N LEU A 3 11.02 0.24 -8.41
CA LEU A 3 12.19 0.97 -8.87
C LEU A 3 13.32 0.81 -7.86
N TYR A 4 14.31 0.00 -8.24
CA TYR A 4 15.47 -0.32 -7.41
C TYR A 4 16.56 0.75 -7.49
N ASN A 5 17.30 0.91 -6.39
CA ASN A 5 18.48 1.78 -6.29
C ASN A 5 18.20 3.24 -6.70
N ASN A 6 17.03 3.78 -6.35
CA ASN A 6 16.68 5.14 -6.73
C ASN A 6 17.40 6.19 -5.85
N LEU A 7 17.87 7.28 -6.46
CA LEU A 7 18.48 8.41 -5.75
C LEU A 7 17.49 9.07 -4.80
N LEU A 8 16.21 9.20 -5.21
CA LEU A 8 15.15 9.73 -4.36
C LEU A 8 14.92 8.85 -3.12
N ALA A 9 15.05 7.54 -3.26
CA ALA A 9 14.95 6.62 -2.14
C ALA A 9 16.12 6.82 -1.15
N LYS A 10 17.32 7.08 -1.67
CA LYS A 10 18.51 7.33 -0.84
C LYS A 10 18.45 8.66 -0.09
N THR A 11 17.84 9.70 -0.67
CA THR A 11 17.76 11.03 -0.06
C THR A 11 16.58 11.15 0.92
N PHE A 12 15.44 10.51 0.64
CA PHE A 12 14.22 10.68 1.42
C PHE A 12 14.02 9.62 2.52
N LEU A 13 14.59 8.41 2.37
CA LEU A 13 14.46 7.39 3.41
C LEU A 13 15.50 7.54 4.52
N ASN A 14 15.01 7.69 5.75
CA ASN A 14 15.80 7.54 6.96
C ASN A 14 16.36 6.11 7.07
N LYS A 15 17.49 5.92 7.78
CA LYS A 15 18.25 4.64 7.83
C LYS A 15 17.43 3.40 8.24
N ARG A 16 16.27 3.57 8.89
CA ARG A 16 15.39 2.48 9.34
C ARG A 16 14.30 2.06 8.34
N LYS A 17 14.00 2.88 7.33
CA LYS A 17 12.95 2.56 6.36
C LYS A 17 13.59 2.00 5.09
N TYR A 18 13.02 0.91 4.55
CA TYR A 18 13.59 0.18 3.41
C TYR A 18 13.06 0.66 2.05
N TYR A 19 11.79 1.05 2.01
CA TYR A 19 11.12 1.50 0.80
C TYR A 19 10.07 2.58 1.12
N PHE A 20 9.68 3.36 0.10
CA PHE A 20 8.46 4.16 0.14
C PHE A 20 7.65 3.91 -1.13
N MET A 21 6.33 4.01 -1.02
CA MET A 21 5.43 3.92 -2.17
C MET A 21 4.78 5.28 -2.42
N ILE A 22 4.77 5.71 -3.69
CA ILE A 22 4.09 6.92 -4.16
C ILE A 22 3.36 6.57 -5.45
N PHE A 23 2.04 6.82 -5.52
CA PHE A 23 1.21 6.58 -6.70
C PHE A 23 1.35 5.16 -7.31
N GLY A 24 1.43 4.14 -6.46
CA GLY A 24 1.62 2.74 -6.88
C GLY A 24 3.02 2.40 -7.42
N CYS A 25 3.93 3.38 -7.46
CA CYS A 25 5.35 3.16 -7.72
C CYS A 25 6.08 2.96 -6.40
N CYS A 26 6.76 1.83 -6.27
CA CYS A 26 7.53 1.49 -5.08
C CYS A 26 9.00 1.83 -5.32
N PHE A 27 9.55 2.70 -4.48
CA PHE A 27 10.93 3.13 -4.57
C PHE A 27 11.74 2.49 -3.46
N THR A 28 12.77 1.75 -3.84
CA THR A 28 13.64 1.06 -2.88
C THR A 28 15.04 1.67 -2.91
N ARG A 29 15.67 1.74 -1.73
CA ARG A 29 17.04 2.24 -1.58
C ARG A 29 18.07 1.18 -1.98
N PHE A 30 17.75 -0.08 -1.74
CA PHE A 30 18.66 -1.22 -1.87
C PHE A 30 18.57 -1.85 -3.27
N LYS A 31 19.65 -2.50 -3.69
CA LYS A 31 19.73 -3.22 -4.97
C LYS A 31 19.00 -4.56 -4.93
N TYR A 32 18.95 -5.18 -3.75
CA TYR A 32 18.22 -6.42 -3.48
C TYR A 32 17.36 -6.22 -2.25
N LEU A 33 16.15 -6.79 -2.26
CA LEU A 33 15.24 -6.82 -1.12
C LEU A 33 15.04 -8.28 -0.71
N GLU A 34 14.84 -8.53 0.58
CA GLU A 34 14.45 -9.86 1.05
C GLU A 34 13.10 -10.26 0.44
N VAL A 35 12.91 -11.56 0.24
CA VAL A 35 11.74 -12.10 -0.45
C VAL A 35 10.44 -11.68 0.23
N TRP A 36 10.40 -11.66 1.57
CA TRP A 36 9.22 -11.24 2.32
C TRP A 36 8.91 -9.74 2.13
N LYS A 37 9.92 -8.87 2.09
CA LYS A 37 9.75 -7.42 1.83
C LYS A 37 9.31 -7.16 0.40
N GLU A 38 9.81 -7.93 -0.55
CA GLU A 38 9.33 -7.87 -1.93
C GLU A 38 7.87 -8.30 -2.03
N MET A 39 7.48 -9.31 -1.25
CA MET A 39 6.10 -9.77 -1.16
C MET A 39 5.19 -8.70 -0.57
N GLU A 40 5.56 -8.12 0.57
CA GLU A 40 4.89 -6.98 1.21
C GLU A 40 4.66 -5.82 0.22
N LEU A 41 5.69 -5.42 -0.52
CA LEU A 41 5.63 -4.40 -1.56
C LEU A 41 4.61 -4.73 -2.65
N ARG A 42 4.60 -5.98 -3.14
CA ARG A 42 3.64 -6.40 -4.18
C ARG A 42 2.21 -6.45 -3.65
N ILE A 43 2.00 -6.73 -2.36
CA ILE A 43 0.68 -6.65 -1.72
C ILE A 43 0.21 -5.20 -1.72
N HIS A 44 1.04 -4.26 -1.29
CA HIS A 44 0.72 -2.84 -1.31
C HIS A 44 0.45 -2.30 -2.72
N GLU A 45 1.19 -2.78 -3.74
CA GLU A 45 0.90 -2.44 -5.14
C GLU A 45 -0.49 -2.93 -5.58
N ARG A 46 -0.88 -4.15 -5.18
CA ARG A 46 -2.23 -4.66 -5.47
C ARG A 46 -3.31 -3.89 -4.72
N GLN A 47 -3.11 -3.61 -3.44
CA GLN A 47 -4.02 -2.79 -2.65
C GLN A 47 -4.20 -1.40 -3.27
N TYR A 48 -3.12 -0.78 -3.75
CA TYR A 48 -3.18 0.51 -4.45
C TYR A 48 -4.10 0.45 -5.68
N ILE A 49 -3.94 -0.57 -6.53
CA ILE A 49 -4.80 -0.76 -7.71
C ILE A 49 -6.26 -1.00 -7.32
N GLU A 50 -6.51 -1.77 -6.27
CA GLU A 50 -7.87 -2.00 -5.76
C GLU A 50 -8.52 -0.70 -5.26
N CYS A 51 -7.81 0.09 -4.45
CA CYS A 51 -8.29 1.38 -3.98
C CYS A 51 -8.49 2.39 -5.12
N LEU A 52 -7.64 2.33 -6.15
CA LEU A 52 -7.76 3.15 -7.36
C LEU A 52 -9.03 2.79 -8.13
N LEU A 53 -9.27 1.50 -8.38
CA LEU A 53 -10.48 1.02 -9.06
C LEU A 53 -11.74 1.34 -8.26
N LEU A 54 -11.69 1.19 -6.94
CA LEU A 54 -12.82 1.49 -6.06
C LEU A 54 -13.18 2.99 -6.07
N ALA A 55 -12.18 3.87 -6.05
CA ALA A 55 -12.40 5.31 -6.12
C ALA A 55 -12.73 5.82 -7.53
N LEU A 56 -12.40 5.06 -8.58
CA LEU A 56 -12.61 5.49 -9.95
C LEU A 56 -14.09 5.75 -10.25
N LEU A 57 -14.99 4.83 -9.89
CA LEU A 57 -16.43 4.99 -10.14
C LEU A 57 -17.03 6.21 -9.43
N PRO A 58 -16.89 6.40 -8.10
CA PRO A 58 -17.42 7.59 -7.45
C PRO A 58 -16.75 8.87 -7.94
N ALA A 59 -15.45 8.86 -8.23
CA ALA A 59 -14.77 10.03 -8.76
C ALA A 59 -15.22 10.40 -10.17
N LEU A 60 -15.51 9.42 -11.05
CA LEU A 60 -16.08 9.67 -12.37
C LEU A 60 -17.44 10.36 -12.26
N ILE A 61 -18.32 9.84 -11.39
CA ILE A 61 -19.62 10.46 -11.13
C ILE A 61 -19.42 11.90 -10.62
N LEU A 62 -18.62 12.10 -9.57
CA LEU A 62 -18.29 13.42 -9.03
C LEU A 62 -17.66 14.36 -10.05
N SER A 63 -16.85 13.84 -10.99
CA SER A 63 -16.20 14.64 -12.01
C SER A 63 -17.18 15.22 -13.02
N LEU A 64 -18.27 14.50 -13.30
CA LEU A 64 -19.35 14.97 -14.17
C LEU A 64 -20.20 16.05 -13.49
N PHE A 65 -20.43 15.92 -12.18
CA PHE A 65 -21.31 16.83 -11.43
C PHE A 65 -20.60 18.06 -10.86
N LEU A 66 -19.33 17.94 -10.48
CA LEU A 66 -18.60 18.99 -9.75
C LEU A 66 -17.43 19.54 -10.56
N SER A 67 -16.40 18.72 -10.80
CA SER A 67 -15.21 19.16 -11.51
C SER A 67 -14.28 18.00 -11.89
N TRP A 68 -13.58 18.13 -13.02
CA TRP A 68 -12.54 17.19 -13.44
C TRP A 68 -11.41 17.01 -12.41
N TRP A 69 -11.15 18.01 -11.55
CA TRP A 69 -10.17 17.92 -10.48
C TRP A 69 -10.45 16.79 -9.47
N CYS A 70 -11.69 16.30 -9.39
CA CYS A 70 -12.06 15.12 -8.59
C CYS A 70 -11.28 13.86 -9.00
N MET A 71 -10.78 13.77 -10.22
CA MET A 71 -9.96 12.65 -10.69
C MET A 71 -8.61 12.56 -9.96
N LEU A 72 -8.07 13.68 -9.44
CA LEU A 72 -6.85 13.65 -8.64
C LEU A 72 -7.05 12.89 -7.32
N PHE A 73 -8.27 12.89 -6.76
CA PHE A 73 -8.57 12.14 -5.54
C PHE A 73 -8.43 10.64 -5.74
N VAL A 74 -8.67 10.12 -6.95
CA VAL A 74 -8.50 8.69 -7.25
C VAL A 74 -7.06 8.25 -6.99
N LEU A 75 -6.09 9.05 -7.44
CA LEU A 75 -4.66 8.77 -7.29
C LEU A 75 -4.21 8.82 -5.83
N LEU A 76 -4.85 9.69 -5.03
CA LEU A 76 -4.55 9.91 -3.62
C LEU A 76 -5.36 9.00 -2.68
N ASN A 77 -6.41 8.34 -3.15
CA ASN A 77 -7.36 7.61 -2.32
C ASN A 77 -6.70 6.58 -1.40
N TYR A 78 -5.79 5.76 -1.95
CA TYR A 78 -5.02 4.79 -1.15
C TYR A 78 -4.26 5.47 0.00
N HIS A 79 -3.55 6.57 -0.30
CA HIS A 79 -2.77 7.29 0.70
C HIS A 79 -3.67 7.96 1.74
N LEU A 80 -4.82 8.49 1.31
CA LEU A 80 -5.81 9.07 2.21
C LEU A 80 -6.38 8.02 3.17
N LEU A 81 -6.78 6.85 2.67
CA LEU A 81 -7.28 5.75 3.52
C LEU A 81 -6.19 5.25 4.47
N TYR A 82 -4.97 5.05 3.97
CA TYR A 82 -3.82 4.62 4.77
C TYR A 82 -3.51 5.62 5.90
N TRP A 83 -3.44 6.91 5.60
CA TRP A 83 -3.21 7.95 6.61
C TRP A 83 -4.38 8.13 7.56
N MET A 84 -5.61 8.05 7.06
CA MET A 84 -6.82 8.18 7.87
C MET A 84 -6.90 7.06 8.90
N GLU A 85 -6.69 5.81 8.48
CA GLU A 85 -6.61 4.67 9.40
C GLU A 85 -5.49 4.85 10.40
N ARG A 86 -4.32 5.32 9.96
CA ARG A 86 -3.17 5.56 10.84
C ARG A 86 -3.35 6.76 11.79
N TRP A 87 -4.29 7.65 11.48
CA TRP A 87 -4.67 8.76 12.34
C TRP A 87 -5.65 8.29 13.42
N PHE A 88 -6.60 7.41 13.07
CA PHE A 88 -7.60 6.88 14.01
C PHE A 88 -7.12 5.66 14.80
N GLY A 89 -6.25 4.85 14.22
CA GLY A 89 -5.60 3.70 14.84
C GLY A 89 -4.08 3.82 14.68
N HIS A 90 -3.31 3.21 15.58
CA HIS A 90 -1.85 3.25 15.48
C HIS A 90 -1.28 2.42 14.29
N HIS A 91 -2.15 1.79 13.51
CA HIS A 91 -1.81 0.90 12.39
C HIS A 91 -2.87 0.94 11.29
N SER A 92 -2.52 0.41 10.12
CA SER A 92 -3.44 0.26 8.99
C SER A 92 -3.83 -1.21 8.73
N SER A 93 -5.05 -1.42 8.24
CA SER A 93 -5.56 -2.67 7.67
C SER A 93 -4.71 -3.16 6.48
N PHE A 94 -4.11 -2.21 5.74
CA PHE A 94 -3.17 -2.51 4.66
C PHE A 94 -1.88 -3.14 5.18
N ASP A 95 -1.32 -2.61 6.27
CA ASP A 95 -0.12 -3.15 6.94
C ASP A 95 -0.43 -4.55 7.52
N TRP A 96 -1.66 -4.75 8.02
CA TRP A 96 -2.14 -6.04 8.53
C TRP A 96 -2.05 -7.16 7.49
N GLU A 97 -2.64 -6.93 6.32
CA GLU A 97 -2.63 -7.92 5.23
C GLU A 97 -1.20 -8.18 4.73
N ALA A 98 -0.40 -7.11 4.67
CA ALA A 98 0.97 -7.20 4.19
C ALA A 98 1.85 -8.02 5.16
N LEU A 99 1.75 -7.79 6.46
CA LEU A 99 2.50 -8.53 7.48
C LEU A 99 2.06 -9.99 7.60
N GLU A 100 0.75 -10.25 7.61
CA GLU A 100 0.20 -11.61 7.73
C GLU A 100 0.60 -12.52 6.56
N HIS A 101 0.81 -11.94 5.37
CA HIS A 101 1.02 -12.71 4.14
C HIS A 101 2.37 -12.46 3.46
N CYS A 102 3.27 -11.70 4.07
CA CYS A 102 4.60 -11.44 3.51
C CYS A 102 5.43 -12.72 3.30
N GLY A 103 5.23 -13.76 4.12
CA GLY A 103 5.93 -15.05 4.00
C GLY A 103 5.42 -15.95 2.87
N ASP A 104 4.21 -15.71 2.34
CA ASP A 104 3.58 -16.59 1.35
C ASP A 104 3.75 -16.06 -0.08
N THR A 105 4.76 -16.58 -0.77
CA THR A 105 5.08 -16.20 -2.16
C THR A 105 3.97 -16.51 -3.17
N LEU A 106 3.05 -17.43 -2.85
CA LEU A 106 1.91 -17.78 -3.70
C LEU A 106 0.64 -17.00 -3.35
N TYR A 107 0.67 -16.18 -2.30
CA TYR A 107 -0.48 -15.45 -1.80
C TYR A 107 -1.20 -14.63 -2.88
N LEU A 108 -0.47 -13.87 -3.68
CA LEU A 108 -1.06 -13.03 -4.74
C LEU A 108 -1.88 -13.81 -5.76
N ARG A 109 -1.56 -15.08 -5.98
CA ARG A 109 -2.28 -15.92 -6.94
C ARG A 109 -3.63 -16.39 -6.40
N LYS A 110 -3.72 -16.66 -5.09
CA LYS A 110 -4.94 -17.15 -4.43
C LYS A 110 -5.80 -16.05 -3.79
N ARG A 111 -5.23 -14.84 -3.65
CA ARG A 111 -5.88 -13.70 -3.00
C ARG A 111 -7.16 -13.29 -3.74
N LYS A 112 -8.25 -13.09 -2.98
CA LYS A 112 -9.50 -12.50 -3.49
C LYS A 112 -9.37 -10.97 -3.59
N SER A 113 -10.12 -10.35 -4.49
CA SER A 113 -10.19 -8.89 -4.57
C SER A 113 -10.67 -8.27 -3.25
N TYR A 114 -10.06 -7.15 -2.85
CA TYR A 114 -10.40 -6.38 -1.65
C TYR A 114 -10.22 -7.14 -0.32
N ALA A 115 -9.25 -8.06 -0.25
CA ALA A 115 -9.01 -8.86 0.95
C ALA A 115 -8.58 -8.02 2.17
N TRP A 116 -7.95 -6.86 1.97
CA TRP A 116 -7.61 -5.90 3.03
C TRP A 116 -8.83 -5.41 3.83
N MET A 117 -10.01 -5.32 3.23
CA MET A 117 -11.22 -4.84 3.90
C MET A 117 -11.62 -5.69 5.11
N LYS A 118 -11.24 -6.98 5.14
CA LYS A 118 -11.51 -7.88 6.28
C LYS A 118 -10.78 -7.48 7.56
N TRP A 119 -9.69 -6.73 7.42
CA TRP A 119 -8.83 -6.30 8.51
C TRP A 119 -9.15 -4.89 9.00
N TYR A 120 -10.14 -4.24 8.38
CA TYR A 120 -10.61 -2.93 8.79
C TYR A 120 -11.14 -2.95 10.23
N GLY A 121 -10.65 -2.04 11.07
CA GLY A 121 -11.08 -1.92 12.47
C GLY A 121 -10.44 -2.91 13.46
N LYS A 122 -9.47 -3.75 13.06
CA LYS A 122 -8.65 -4.51 14.01
C LYS A 122 -7.83 -3.55 14.89
N LYS A 123 -7.55 -3.92 16.15
CA LYS A 123 -6.96 -3.03 17.16
C LYS A 123 -5.43 -3.10 17.35
N SER A 124 -4.78 -4.17 16.92
CA SER A 124 -3.34 -4.38 17.03
C SER A 124 -2.83 -5.02 15.76
N LEU A 125 -1.58 -4.79 15.34
CA LEU A 125 -0.93 -5.53 14.24
C LEU A 125 -0.58 -6.97 14.67
N PRO A 126 -0.46 -7.92 13.73
CA PRO A 126 0.14 -9.20 14.05
C PRO A 126 1.63 -8.99 14.34
N PRO A 127 2.24 -9.81 15.21
CA PRO A 127 3.70 -9.78 15.37
C PRO A 127 4.34 -10.07 14.01
N SER A 128 5.32 -9.24 13.63
CA SER A 128 6.15 -9.51 12.45
C SER A 128 7.05 -10.70 12.79
N GLU A 129 6.87 -11.83 12.11
CA GLU A 129 7.74 -13.00 12.26
C GLU A 129 9.17 -12.76 11.73
N TRP A 130 9.40 -11.61 11.08
CA TRP A 130 10.62 -11.32 10.31
C TRP A 130 11.35 -10.05 10.75
N ASP A 131 10.81 -9.29 11.73
CA ASP A 131 11.48 -8.17 12.37
C ASP A 131 11.95 -8.58 13.78
N ASP A 132 13.04 -9.36 13.84
CA ASP A 132 13.78 -9.67 15.08
C ASP A 132 14.66 -8.48 15.54
#